data_AF-A0A0G4NCY7-F1
#
_entry.id   AF-A0A0G4NCY7-F1
#
_cell.length_a   1.000
_cell.length_b   1.000
_cell.length_c   1.000
_cell.angle_alpha   90.00
_cell.angle_beta   90.00
_cell.angle_gamma   90.00
#
_symmetry.space_group_name_H-M   'P 1'
#
loop_
_entity.id
_entity.type
_entity.pdbx_description
1 polymer ?
#
loop_
_entity_poly.entity_id
_entity_poly.type
_entity_poly.pdbx_seq_one_letter_code
_entity_poly.pdbx_strand_id
1 'polypeptide(L)'
;ISRKVSRIHETSLSDYQVRDLNDEINKLMREKYMWEVQIRNLGGPNYMRGGTKMYDEAGREIPGGGKGYRYFGRAKELPGVKELFEAARSLGNEDKAAKGREQRPRVYVDAAYYGYAPDEEDDELLQYEAQKEAEATEHMANTGKQEAPPGWEPLPGDSGDGQVWVLPTLEEVQEELIDRRRKRLLDQL
;
A
#
# COMPACT_ATOMS: atom_id res chain seq x y z
N ILE A 1 20.12 -5.72 26.31
CA ILE A 1 18.68 -5.35 26.28
C ILE A 1 17.97 -5.80 27.55
N SER A 2 17.84 -7.12 27.81
CA SER A 2 17.15 -7.66 29.00
C SER A 2 17.51 -6.96 30.33
N ARG A 3 18.82 -6.83 30.67
CA ARG A 3 19.26 -6.09 31.88
C ARG A 3 18.74 -4.65 31.99
N LYS A 4 18.71 -3.91 30.87
CA LYS A 4 18.21 -2.52 30.85
C LYS A 4 16.69 -2.46 30.98
N VAL A 5 16.00 -3.43 30.39
CA VAL A 5 14.55 -3.59 30.54
C VAL A 5 14.22 -3.89 32.01
N SER A 6 14.94 -4.77 32.70
CA SER A 6 14.72 -4.99 34.14
C SER A 6 14.96 -3.72 34.97
N ARG A 7 16.04 -2.98 34.68
CA ARG A 7 16.40 -1.75 35.40
C ARG A 7 15.37 -0.63 35.25
N ILE A 8 14.66 -0.55 34.11
CA ILE A 8 13.69 0.53 33.87
C ILE A 8 12.47 0.48 34.80
N HIS A 9 12.26 -0.65 35.50
CA HIS A 9 11.19 -0.82 36.48
C HIS A 9 11.57 -0.36 37.89
N GLU A 10 12.82 -0.01 38.16
CA GLU A 10 13.27 0.46 39.46
C GLU A 10 12.66 1.85 39.79
N THR A 11 12.02 1.96 40.96
CA THR A 11 11.35 3.20 41.42
C THR A 11 12.33 4.30 41.84
N SER A 12 13.58 3.93 42.12
CA SER A 12 14.65 4.85 42.54
C SER A 12 15.17 5.74 41.41
N LEU A 13 14.85 5.44 40.15
CA LEU A 13 15.32 6.24 39.02
C LEU A 13 14.51 7.53 38.88
N SER A 14 15.19 8.59 38.49
CA SER A 14 14.55 9.83 38.05
C SER A 14 13.93 9.66 36.66
N ASP A 15 12.89 10.44 36.38
CA ASP A 15 12.21 10.47 35.08
C ASP A 15 13.18 10.73 33.91
N TYR A 16 14.24 11.52 34.11
CA TYR A 16 15.28 11.72 33.10
C TYR A 16 16.09 10.46 32.82
N GLN A 17 16.48 9.74 33.87
CA GLN A 17 17.22 8.47 33.73
C GLN A 17 16.36 7.39 33.06
N VAL A 18 15.05 7.39 33.34
CA VAL A 18 14.09 6.51 32.66
C VAL A 18 14.00 6.84 31.17
N ARG A 19 14.02 8.13 30.77
CA ARG A 19 14.09 8.54 29.35
C ARG A 19 15.36 8.05 28.67
N ASP A 20 16.52 8.29 29.29
CA ASP A 20 17.81 7.87 28.73
C ASP A 20 17.88 6.34 28.57
N LEU A 21 17.43 5.58 29.59
CA LEU A 21 17.37 4.12 29.50
C LEU A 21 16.43 3.66 28.38
N ASN A 22 15.31 4.35 28.17
CA ASN A 22 14.37 4.03 27.11
C ASN A 22 14.99 4.28 25.72
N ASP A 23 15.71 5.39 25.54
CA ASP A 23 16.47 5.70 24.32
C ASP A 23 17.53 4.64 24.03
N GLU A 24 18.29 4.24 25.06
CA GLU A 24 19.30 3.21 24.95
C GLU A 24 18.70 1.84 24.58
N ILE A 25 17.54 1.47 25.14
CA ILE A 25 16.84 0.23 24.78
C ILE A 25 16.38 0.31 23.32
N ASN A 26 15.80 1.43 22.90
CA ASN A 26 15.37 1.62 21.50
C ASN A 26 16.54 1.56 20.52
N LYS A 27 17.69 2.14 20.86
CA LYS A 27 18.92 2.03 20.07
C LYS A 27 19.33 0.58 19.89
N LEU A 28 19.43 -0.19 20.98
CA LEU A 28 19.80 -1.60 20.93
C LEU A 28 18.77 -2.46 20.18
N MET A 29 17.48 -2.15 20.28
CA MET A 29 16.43 -2.85 19.54
C MET A 29 16.51 -2.60 18.03
N ARG A 30 16.86 -1.37 17.61
CA ARG A 30 17.11 -1.05 16.20
C ARG A 30 18.35 -1.77 15.68
N GLU A 31 19.44 -1.75 16.44
CA GLU A 31 20.66 -2.48 16.08
C GLU A 31 20.40 -3.98 15.97
N LYS A 32 19.69 -4.59 16.94
CA LYS A 32 19.27 -6.00 16.88
C LYS A 32 18.50 -6.29 15.60
N TYR A 33 17.53 -5.45 15.24
CA TYR A 33 16.77 -5.62 14.01
C TYR A 33 17.66 -5.56 12.77
N MET A 34 18.60 -4.60 12.70
CA MET A 34 19.53 -4.49 11.58
C MET A 34 20.43 -5.73 11.47
N TRP A 35 20.89 -6.26 12.61
CA TRP A 35 21.64 -7.51 12.64
C TRP A 35 20.80 -8.70 12.17
N GLU A 36 19.53 -8.80 12.58
CA GLU A 36 18.63 -9.87 12.13
C GLU A 36 18.37 -9.81 10.62
N VAL A 37 18.21 -8.60 10.07
CA VAL A 37 18.10 -8.37 8.63
C VAL A 37 19.37 -8.80 7.92
N GLN A 38 20.55 -8.45 8.46
CA GLN A 38 21.82 -8.81 7.87
C GLN A 38 22.05 -10.33 7.89
N ILE A 39 21.74 -11.00 9.00
CA ILE A 39 21.85 -12.47 9.10
C ILE A 39 20.96 -13.14 8.05
N ARG A 40 19.72 -12.65 7.87
CA ARG A 40 18.83 -13.14 6.81
C ARG A 40 19.40 -12.91 5.41
N ASN A 41 19.97 -11.74 5.14
CA ASN A 41 20.56 -11.42 3.84
C ASN A 41 21.78 -12.28 3.52
N LEU A 42 22.55 -12.67 4.54
CA LEU A 42 23.68 -13.60 4.42
C LEU A 42 23.25 -15.07 4.33
N GLY A 43 21.96 -15.37 4.20
CA GLY A 43 21.43 -16.73 4.09
C GLY A 43 21.33 -17.48 5.42
N GLY A 44 21.49 -16.79 6.55
CA GLY A 44 21.35 -17.35 7.89
C GLY A 44 19.90 -17.50 8.36
N PRO A 45 19.70 -18.04 9.60
CA PRO A 45 18.37 -18.24 10.17
C PRO A 45 17.54 -16.95 10.28
N ASN A 46 16.25 -17.04 9.96
CA ASN A 46 15.34 -15.90 10.03
C ASN A 46 14.75 -15.72 11.44
N TYR A 47 15.43 -14.92 12.27
CA TYR A 47 14.98 -14.57 13.62
C TYR A 47 13.77 -13.62 13.66
N MET A 48 13.42 -12.97 12.54
CA MET A 48 12.25 -12.09 12.46
C MET A 48 10.93 -12.88 12.39
N ARG A 49 10.95 -14.10 11.84
CA ARG A 49 9.75 -14.93 11.63
C ARG A 49 9.14 -15.45 12.95
N GLY A 50 9.97 -15.60 13.98
CA GLY A 50 9.56 -16.03 15.32
C GLY A 50 9.40 -14.88 16.32
N GLY A 51 9.48 -13.62 15.88
CA GLY A 51 9.36 -12.46 16.75
C GLY A 51 7.98 -12.43 17.39
N THR A 52 7.92 -12.83 18.67
CA THR A 52 6.76 -12.74 19.54
C THR A 52 6.08 -11.37 19.34
N LYS A 53 4.81 -11.38 18.93
CA LYS A 53 3.95 -10.21 19.06
C LYS A 53 4.12 -9.70 20.49
N MET A 54 4.79 -8.57 20.69
CA MET A 54 5.06 -8.12 22.05
C MET A 54 3.73 -7.63 22.63
N TYR A 55 3.22 -8.40 23.57
CA TYR A 55 2.04 -8.05 24.36
C TYR A 55 2.46 -7.07 25.44
N ASP A 56 1.67 -6.05 25.67
CA ASP A 56 1.81 -5.17 26.83
C ASP A 56 1.65 -5.96 28.15
N GLU A 57 2.01 -5.35 29.28
CA GLU A 57 1.77 -5.86 30.63
C GLU A 57 0.27 -6.16 30.90
N ALA A 58 -0.63 -5.51 30.14
CA ALA A 58 -2.06 -5.79 30.11
C ALA A 58 -2.48 -6.87 29.07
N GLY A 59 -1.54 -7.60 28.47
CA GLY A 59 -1.81 -8.66 27.51
C GLY A 59 -2.34 -8.19 26.16
N ARG A 60 -2.29 -6.88 25.85
CA ARG A 60 -2.78 -6.32 24.59
C ARG A 60 -1.66 -6.30 23.55
N GLU A 61 -1.93 -6.81 22.35
CA GLU A 61 -1.01 -6.68 21.21
C GLU A 61 -0.77 -5.19 20.94
N ILE A 62 0.48 -4.74 21.00
CA ILE A 62 0.83 -3.35 20.61
C ILE A 62 0.60 -3.23 19.09
N PRO A 63 -0.41 -2.47 18.64
CA PRO A 63 -0.64 -2.28 17.21
C PRO A 63 0.53 -1.48 16.63
N GLY A 64 1.10 -1.92 15.50
CA GLY A 64 2.22 -1.22 14.84
C GLY A 64 3.62 -1.64 15.30
N GLY A 65 3.76 -2.82 15.92
CA GLY A 65 5.00 -3.36 16.52
C GLY A 65 6.28 -3.42 15.67
N GLY A 66 6.29 -2.97 14.41
CA GLY A 66 7.45 -2.99 13.54
C GLY A 66 8.25 -1.68 13.42
N LYS A 67 7.65 -0.51 13.64
CA LYS A 67 8.22 0.73 13.06
C LYS A 67 7.91 1.97 13.91
N GLY A 68 8.62 2.12 15.03
CA GLY A 68 8.46 3.30 15.87
C GLY A 68 9.33 3.28 17.12
N TYR A 69 9.46 4.44 17.75
CA TYR A 69 10.01 4.59 19.08
C TYR A 69 9.08 3.93 20.09
N ARG A 70 9.62 3.13 21.01
CA ARG A 70 8.84 2.35 21.99
C ARG A 70 9.11 2.85 23.40
N TYR A 71 8.11 2.81 24.27
CA TYR A 71 8.24 3.14 25.68
C TYR A 71 8.14 1.85 26.51
N PHE A 72 9.19 1.50 27.25
CA PHE A 72 9.28 0.27 28.04
C PHE A 72 9.06 0.53 29.53
N GLY A 73 8.30 -0.35 30.20
CA GLY A 73 8.04 -0.26 31.65
C GLY A 73 7.61 1.14 32.10
N ARG A 74 8.32 1.69 33.11
CA ARG A 74 8.04 3.01 33.68
C ARG A 74 8.18 4.17 32.69
N ALA A 75 8.84 3.99 31.54
CA ALA A 75 8.89 5.03 30.52
C ALA A 75 7.51 5.40 29.97
N LYS A 76 6.49 4.52 30.12
CA LYS A 76 5.09 4.82 29.78
C LYS A 76 4.41 5.76 30.78
N GLU A 77 4.90 5.83 32.01
CA GLU A 77 4.33 6.64 33.09
C GLU A 77 4.90 8.07 33.12
N LEU A 78 5.88 8.35 32.27
CA LEU A 78 6.50 9.68 32.19
C LEU A 78 5.44 10.75 31.83
N PRO A 79 5.55 11.95 32.41
CA PRO A 79 4.72 13.09 32.05
C PRO A 79 4.77 13.35 30.53
N GLY A 80 3.61 13.59 29.91
CA GLY A 80 3.44 13.74 28.45
C GLY A 80 3.31 12.41 27.70
N VAL A 81 4.12 11.40 28.00
CA VAL A 81 3.99 10.06 27.38
C VAL A 81 2.72 9.38 27.88
N LYS A 82 2.46 9.47 29.18
CA LYS A 82 1.25 8.95 29.81
C LYS A 82 -0.03 9.54 29.19
N GLU A 83 -0.05 10.85 28.98
CA GLU A 83 -1.18 11.56 28.36
C GLU A 83 -1.41 11.10 26.90
N LEU A 84 -0.35 10.88 26.13
CA LEU A 84 -0.45 10.34 24.76
C LEU A 84 -1.08 8.95 24.75
N PHE A 85 -0.69 8.08 25.68
CA PHE A 85 -1.28 6.74 25.78
C PHE A 85 -2.72 6.76 26.29
N GLU A 86 -3.06 7.66 27.21
CA GLU A 86 -4.43 7.84 27.70
C GLU A 86 -5.35 8.41 26.62
N ALA A 87 -4.90 9.44 25.89
CA ALA A 87 -5.62 10.01 24.75
C ALA A 87 -5.79 9.00 23.60
N ALA A 88 -4.78 8.18 23.32
CA ALA A 88 -4.90 7.11 22.34
C ALA A 88 -5.89 6.02 22.78
N ARG A 89 -6.01 5.74 24.09
CA ARG A 89 -7.02 4.79 24.61
C ARG A 89 -8.43 5.35 24.51
N SER A 90 -8.63 6.65 24.74
CA SER A 90 -9.95 7.27 24.58
C SER A 90 -10.39 7.29 23.11
N LEU A 91 -9.51 7.70 22.20
CA LEU A 91 -9.76 7.70 20.76
C LEU A 91 -9.98 6.29 20.20
N GLY A 92 -9.18 5.31 20.64
CA GLY A 92 -9.31 3.92 20.20
C GLY A 92 -10.61 3.23 20.63
N ASN A 93 -11.29 3.72 21.67
CA ASN A 93 -12.62 3.24 22.04
C ASN A 93 -13.71 3.84 21.15
N GLU A 94 -13.58 5.11 20.76
CA GLU A 94 -14.48 5.76 19.80
C GLU A 94 -14.31 5.16 18.39
N ASP A 95 -13.07 4.91 17.95
CA ASP A 95 -12.77 4.28 16.66
C ASP A 95 -13.23 2.83 16.58
N LYS A 96 -13.26 2.08 17.69
CA LYS A 96 -13.85 0.72 17.70
C LYS A 96 -15.37 0.75 17.57
N ALA A 97 -16.03 1.77 18.13
CA ALA A 97 -17.45 2.00 17.90
C ALA A 97 -17.72 2.49 16.46
N ALA A 98 -16.82 3.30 15.89
CA ALA A 98 -16.91 3.78 14.51
C ALA A 98 -16.55 2.72 13.46
N LYS A 99 -15.61 1.81 13.73
CA LYS A 99 -15.27 0.67 12.84
C LYS A 99 -16.38 -0.36 12.71
N GLY A 100 -17.35 -0.37 13.63
CA GLY A 100 -18.63 -1.06 13.41
C GLY A 100 -19.43 -0.50 12.23
N ARG A 101 -19.19 0.76 11.81
CA ARG A 101 -19.81 1.40 10.64
C ARG A 101 -19.00 1.28 9.35
N GLU A 102 -17.72 0.95 9.42
CA GLU A 102 -16.84 0.83 8.24
C GLU A 102 -16.94 -0.54 7.55
N GLN A 103 -17.65 -1.50 8.16
CA GLN A 103 -18.28 -2.59 7.41
C GLN A 103 -19.53 -2.05 6.69
N ARG A 104 -19.35 -1.08 5.79
CA ARG A 104 -20.34 -0.93 4.73
C ARG A 104 -20.29 -2.25 3.96
N PRO A 105 -21.38 -3.03 3.89
CA PRO A 105 -21.38 -4.20 3.01
C PRO A 105 -20.97 -3.68 1.64
N ARG A 106 -20.07 -4.40 0.96
CA ARG A 106 -19.82 -4.15 -0.46
C ARG A 106 -21.20 -4.25 -1.10
N VAL A 107 -21.78 -3.10 -1.44
CA VAL A 107 -23.09 -3.07 -2.07
C VAL A 107 -22.84 -3.70 -3.42
N TYR A 108 -23.35 -4.91 -3.61
CA TYR A 108 -23.39 -5.52 -4.93
C TYR A 108 -24.35 -4.65 -5.73
N VAL A 109 -23.76 -3.84 -6.60
CA VAL A 109 -24.54 -2.98 -7.48
C VAL A 109 -24.70 -3.70 -8.80
N ASP A 110 -25.94 -3.77 -9.27
CA ASP A 110 -26.29 -4.51 -10.48
C ASP A 110 -25.75 -3.80 -11.73
N ALA A 111 -25.68 -4.54 -12.84
CA ALA A 111 -25.15 -4.04 -14.12
C ALA A 111 -25.85 -2.75 -14.61
N ALA A 112 -27.12 -2.57 -14.25
CA ALA A 112 -27.88 -1.35 -14.51
C ALA A 112 -27.21 -0.08 -13.95
N TYR A 113 -26.52 -0.16 -12.81
CA TYR A 113 -25.81 0.99 -12.24
C TYR A 113 -24.62 1.44 -13.09
N TYR A 114 -24.04 0.53 -13.87
CA TYR A 114 -22.98 0.86 -14.83
C TYR A 114 -23.53 1.16 -16.23
N GLY A 115 -24.84 1.41 -16.35
CA GLY A 115 -25.48 1.81 -17.61
C GLY A 115 -25.83 0.65 -18.54
N TYR A 116 -25.81 -0.60 -18.06
CA TYR A 116 -26.32 -1.74 -18.83
C TYR A 116 -27.76 -2.04 -18.43
N ALA A 117 -28.71 -1.39 -19.10
CA ALA A 117 -30.16 -1.54 -18.89
C ALA A 117 -30.87 -1.82 -20.23
N PRO A 118 -30.89 -3.07 -20.70
CA PRO A 118 -31.45 -3.43 -22.02
C PRO A 118 -32.97 -3.21 -22.15
N ASP A 119 -33.68 -2.97 -21.04
CA ASP A 119 -35.12 -2.74 -21.02
C ASP A 119 -35.52 -1.25 -20.96
N GLU A 120 -34.56 -0.31 -20.95
CA GLU A 120 -34.80 1.14 -20.93
C GLU A 120 -34.79 1.79 -22.33
N GLU A 121 -34.53 1.02 -23.39
CA GLU A 121 -34.54 1.50 -24.77
C GLU A 121 -35.98 1.60 -25.29
N ASP A 122 -36.65 2.72 -24.98
CA ASP A 122 -37.98 3.04 -25.53
C ASP A 122 -37.91 3.29 -27.05
N ASP A 123 -38.97 2.91 -27.79
CA ASP A 123 -39.07 3.11 -29.25
C ASP A 123 -38.86 4.58 -29.68
N GLU A 124 -39.18 5.54 -28.81
CA GLU A 124 -38.96 6.98 -29.03
C GLU A 124 -37.46 7.35 -28.96
N LEU A 125 -36.71 6.73 -28.04
CA LEU A 125 -35.28 6.94 -27.88
C LEU A 125 -34.52 6.43 -29.10
N LEU A 126 -34.87 5.24 -29.60
CA LEU A 126 -34.28 4.65 -30.81
C LEU A 126 -34.51 5.52 -32.05
N GLN A 127 -35.71 6.10 -32.20
CA GLN A 127 -35.99 7.01 -33.30
C GLN A 127 -35.19 8.31 -33.21
N TYR A 128 -35.01 8.84 -32.00
CA TYR A 128 -34.20 10.03 -31.76
C TYR A 128 -32.71 9.78 -32.05
N GLU A 129 -32.17 8.64 -31.60
CA GLU A 129 -30.79 8.23 -31.87
C GLU A 129 -30.53 8.05 -33.36
N ALA A 130 -31.44 7.40 -34.09
CA ALA A 130 -31.34 7.23 -35.53
C ALA A 130 -31.35 8.59 -36.28
N GLN A 131 -32.18 9.54 -35.84
CA GLN A 131 -32.16 10.90 -36.40
C GLN A 131 -30.83 11.61 -36.13
N LYS A 132 -30.29 11.49 -34.91
CA LYS A 132 -29.00 12.09 -34.55
C LYS A 132 -27.83 11.44 -35.27
N GLU A 133 -27.86 10.14 -35.52
CA GLU A 133 -26.86 9.44 -36.31
C GLU A 133 -26.89 9.89 -37.77
N ALA A 134 -28.09 10.07 -38.35
CA ALA A 134 -28.25 10.62 -39.70
C ALA A 134 -27.69 12.06 -39.78
N GLU A 135 -28.04 12.93 -38.84
CA GLU A 135 -27.48 14.29 -38.76
C GLU A 135 -25.95 14.28 -38.61
N ALA A 136 -25.40 13.40 -37.76
CA ALA A 136 -23.96 13.31 -37.52
C ALA A 136 -23.21 12.76 -38.73
N THR A 137 -23.78 11.78 -39.45
CA THR A 137 -23.18 11.23 -40.67
C THR A 137 -23.23 12.25 -41.82
N GLU A 138 -24.32 12.99 -41.99
CA GLU A 138 -24.41 14.12 -42.92
C GLU A 138 -23.43 15.23 -42.55
N HIS A 139 -23.33 15.57 -41.26
CA HIS A 139 -22.37 16.56 -40.79
C HIS A 139 -20.93 16.11 -41.08
N MET A 140 -20.55 14.86 -40.77
CA MET A 140 -19.23 14.32 -41.09
C MET A 140 -18.95 14.31 -42.60
N ALA A 141 -19.94 13.95 -43.42
CA ALA A 141 -19.82 13.98 -44.87
C ALA A 141 -19.58 15.40 -45.39
N ASN A 142 -20.25 16.39 -44.80
CA ASN A 142 -20.12 17.81 -45.16
C ASN A 142 -18.82 18.45 -44.65
N THR A 143 -18.37 18.12 -43.43
CA THR A 143 -17.12 18.66 -42.87
C THR A 143 -15.86 18.00 -43.40
N GLY A 144 -15.97 16.85 -44.07
CA GLY A 144 -14.82 16.12 -44.63
C GLY A 144 -13.86 15.59 -43.55
N LYS A 145 -12.72 15.03 -43.97
CA LYS A 145 -11.65 14.61 -43.04
C LYS A 145 -11.01 15.85 -42.43
N GLN A 146 -11.27 16.10 -41.15
CA GLN A 146 -10.54 17.11 -40.40
C GLN A 146 -9.10 16.64 -40.17
N GLU A 147 -8.15 17.52 -40.42
CA GLU A 147 -6.76 17.27 -40.07
C GLU A 147 -6.60 17.19 -38.55
N ALA A 148 -5.68 16.33 -38.10
CA ALA A 148 -5.40 16.23 -36.68
C ALA A 148 -4.87 17.57 -36.15
N PRO A 149 -5.22 17.96 -34.90
CA PRO A 149 -4.74 19.20 -34.32
C PRO A 149 -3.22 19.32 -34.33
N PRO A 150 -2.65 20.54 -34.41
CA PRO A 150 -1.20 20.73 -34.35
C PRO A 150 -0.66 20.18 -33.02
N GLY A 151 0.27 19.22 -33.11
CA GLY A 151 0.82 18.49 -31.95
C GLY A 151 0.19 17.11 -31.70
N TRP A 152 -0.75 16.68 -32.54
CA TRP A 152 -1.24 15.30 -32.52
C TRP A 152 -0.20 14.36 -33.14
N GLU A 153 0.29 13.41 -32.34
CA GLU A 153 1.12 12.31 -32.83
C GLU A 153 0.24 11.06 -32.93
N PRO A 154 0.15 10.42 -34.13
CA PRO A 154 -0.59 9.17 -34.25
C PRO A 154 0.08 8.08 -33.40
N LEU A 155 -0.72 7.19 -32.85
CA LEU A 155 -0.17 6.01 -32.19
C LEU A 155 0.61 5.17 -33.22
N PRO A 156 1.74 4.55 -32.83
CA PRO A 156 2.47 3.66 -33.73
C PRO A 156 1.53 2.62 -34.34
N GLY A 157 1.51 2.49 -35.67
CA GLY A 157 0.64 1.55 -36.40
C GLY A 157 -0.73 2.08 -36.84
N ASP A 158 -1.14 3.27 -36.40
CA ASP A 158 -2.41 3.90 -36.78
C ASP A 158 -2.32 4.69 -38.11
N SER A 159 -1.11 5.13 -38.47
CA SER A 159 -0.83 5.96 -39.66
C SER A 159 -0.81 5.21 -40.99
N GLY A 160 -1.03 3.89 -41.02
CA GLY A 160 -0.98 3.10 -42.26
C GLY A 160 0.43 2.91 -42.84
N ASP A 161 1.48 3.29 -42.10
CA ASP A 161 2.90 3.12 -42.49
C ASP A 161 3.37 1.66 -42.48
N GLY A 162 2.47 0.70 -42.23
CA GLY A 162 2.75 -0.74 -42.21
C GLY A 162 3.55 -1.24 -40.99
N GLN A 163 3.98 -0.35 -40.10
CA GLN A 163 4.62 -0.71 -38.83
C GLN A 163 3.56 -1.02 -37.76
N VAL A 164 3.14 -2.28 -37.71
CA VAL A 164 2.26 -2.81 -36.66
C VAL A 164 3.04 -2.88 -35.33
N TRP A 165 2.35 -2.78 -34.21
CA TRP A 165 2.92 -3.13 -32.91
C TRP A 165 3.45 -4.56 -32.94
N VAL A 166 4.78 -4.71 -32.95
CA VAL A 166 5.42 -6.01 -32.80
C VAL A 166 5.42 -6.35 -31.32
N LEU A 167 4.39 -7.09 -30.90
CA LEU A 167 4.31 -7.64 -29.55
C LEU A 167 5.35 -8.78 -29.43
N PRO A 168 6.23 -8.76 -28.42
CA PRO A 168 7.19 -9.83 -28.20
C PRO A 168 6.50 -11.18 -28.02
N THR A 169 7.10 -12.23 -28.56
CA THR A 169 6.60 -13.60 -28.36
C THR A 169 6.92 -14.09 -26.95
N LEU A 170 6.20 -15.13 -26.49
CA LEU A 170 6.47 -15.75 -25.18
C LEU A 170 7.92 -16.22 -25.06
N GLU A 171 8.48 -16.78 -26.14
CA GLU A 171 9.83 -17.32 -26.19
C GLU A 171 10.88 -16.20 -26.04
N GLU A 172 10.71 -15.09 -26.76
CA GLU A 172 11.58 -13.91 -26.64
C GLU A 172 11.59 -13.33 -25.22
N VAL A 173 10.41 -13.27 -24.58
CA VAL A 173 10.30 -12.83 -23.18
C VAL A 173 10.99 -13.81 -22.24
N GLN A 174 10.86 -15.12 -22.48
CA GLN A 174 11.53 -16.13 -21.67
C GLN A 174 13.06 -16.06 -21.77
N GLU A 175 13.60 -15.89 -22.98
CA GLU A 175 15.04 -15.71 -23.20
C GLU A 175 15.57 -14.46 -22.49
N GLU A 176 14.87 -13.32 -22.60
CA GLU A 176 15.26 -12.08 -21.92
C GLU A 176 15.27 -12.23 -20.39
N LEU A 177 14.31 -12.97 -19.84
CA LEU A 177 14.24 -13.28 -18.40
C LEU A 177 15.38 -14.21 -17.96
N ILE A 178 15.73 -15.21 -18.76
CA ILE A 178 16.86 -16.12 -18.48
C ILE A 178 18.17 -15.33 -18.52
N ASP A 179 18.37 -14.46 -19.51
CA ASP A 179 19.58 -13.67 -19.66
C ASP A 179 19.72 -12.62 -18.56
N ARG A 180 18.62 -11.98 -18.14
CA ARG A 180 18.61 -11.15 -16.92
C ARG A 180 19.03 -11.94 -15.69
N ARG A 181 18.57 -13.19 -15.57
CA ARG A 181 18.93 -14.05 -14.43
C ARG A 181 20.39 -14.47 -14.49
N ARG A 182 20.92 -14.82 -15.67
CA ARG A 182 22.34 -15.14 -15.88
C ARG A 182 23.24 -13.96 -15.53
N LYS A 183 22.92 -12.74 -16.01
CA LYS A 183 23.66 -11.52 -15.67
C LYS A 183 23.69 -11.26 -14.17
N ARG A 184 22.54 -11.37 -13.49
CA ARG A 184 22.47 -11.22 -12.02
C ARG A 184 23.31 -12.25 -11.26
N LEU A 185 23.40 -13.49 -11.76
CA LEU A 185 24.24 -14.53 -11.14
C LEU A 185 25.73 -14.27 -11.37
N LEU A 186 26.11 -13.76 -12.53
CA LEU A 186 27.49 -13.35 -12.81
C LEU A 186 27.93 -12.15 -11.98
N ASP A 187 27.04 -11.17 -11.76
CA ASP A 187 27.33 -10.02 -10.88
C ASP A 187 27.45 -10.40 -9.39
N GLN A 188 27.01 -11.61 -9.02
CA GLN A 188 27.06 -12.14 -7.65
C GLN A 188 28.29 -13.03 -7.37
N LEU A 189 29.09 -13.34 -8.40
CA LEU A 189 30.36 -14.07 -8.33
C LEU A 189 31.54 -13.11 -8.16
#